data_AF-A0A0Q7QEP7-F1
#
_entry.id   AF-A0A0Q7QEP7-F1
#
_cell.length_a   1.000
_cell.length_b   1.000
_cell.length_c   1.000
_cell.angle_alpha   90.00
_cell.angle_beta   90.00
_cell.angle_gamma   90.00
#
_symmetry.space_group_name_H-M   'P 1'
#
loop_
_entity.id
_entity.type
_entity.pdbx_description
1 polymer ?
#
loop_
_entity_poly.entity_id
_entity_poly.type
_entity_poly.pdbx_seq_one_letter_code
_entity_poly.pdbx_strand_id
1 'polypeptide(L)'
;MRRRAVWRGFTAITIATVALGTVAVALALRQPSAAQEREVRAADERARSYARRLDAALVTFAEQSRHDVNQHAEDLAKALALVRRHVTEVPEVSADGTTSYGRAHSLEYRAAEGRRGLALRPFVQLVRVLEEAVDVQAFIRAGTDVIGINPLELLAGTPVVTGEPLRDRVVPAYESARKRLKRQDVPPGSAVLGRDLQTYVSDAITMTKDGADAIDAGRPFRFDFGTRPQDLQRRLAELNASVVASALQAVDETAGFGTP
;
A
#
# COMPACT_ATOMS: atom_id res chain seq x y z
N MET A 1 -12.84 95.67 19.87
CA MET A 1 -12.48 95.31 21.27
C MET A 1 -12.41 93.78 21.40
N ARG A 2 -11.41 93.31 22.16
CA ARG A 2 -11.22 91.95 22.73
C ARG A 2 -10.52 90.86 21.88
N ARG A 3 -9.34 90.51 22.41
CA ARG A 3 -8.46 89.35 22.15
C ARG A 3 -9.19 88.00 22.36
N ARG A 4 -8.72 86.94 21.70
CA ARG A 4 -8.12 85.77 22.37
C ARG A 4 -7.39 84.84 21.39
N ALA A 5 -6.09 84.70 21.64
CA ALA A 5 -5.33 83.49 21.35
C ALA A 5 -5.84 82.32 22.20
N VAL A 6 -5.52 81.10 21.79
CA VAL A 6 -4.70 80.11 22.54
C VAL A 6 -4.89 78.75 21.88
N TRP A 7 -3.86 78.36 21.12
CA TRP A 7 -3.13 77.11 21.30
C TRP A 7 -3.97 75.83 21.55
N ARG A 8 -4.27 75.12 20.45
CA ARG A 8 -4.74 73.71 20.44
C ARG A 8 -3.66 72.74 19.95
N GLY A 9 -2.39 73.05 20.20
CA GLY A 9 -1.25 72.32 19.63
C GLY A 9 -0.54 71.33 20.57
N PHE A 10 -0.94 71.20 21.84
CA PHE A 10 -0.10 70.53 22.84
C PHE A 10 -0.65 69.25 23.47
N THR A 11 -1.92 68.87 23.25
CA THR A 11 -2.52 67.67 23.86
C THR A 11 -2.54 66.44 22.94
N ALA A 12 -2.45 66.62 21.62
CA ALA A 12 -2.50 65.49 20.69
C ALA A 12 -1.15 64.73 20.57
N ILE A 13 -0.03 65.43 20.78
CA ILE A 13 1.31 64.82 20.65
C ILE A 13 1.64 63.95 21.87
N THR A 14 1.22 64.34 23.08
CA THR A 14 1.51 63.59 24.31
C THR A 14 0.76 62.26 24.42
N ILE A 15 -0.47 62.16 23.90
CA ILE A 15 -1.26 60.91 23.92
C ILE A 15 -0.71 59.89 22.92
N ALA A 16 -0.22 60.33 21.76
CA ALA A 16 0.38 59.46 20.76
C ALA A 16 1.71 58.85 21.23
N THR A 17 2.54 59.59 21.98
CA THR A 17 3.83 59.08 22.48
C THR A 17 3.64 58.08 23.63
N VAL A 18 2.65 58.25 24.49
CA VAL A 18 2.36 57.30 25.58
C VAL A 18 1.76 55.99 25.02
N ALA A 19 0.87 56.08 24.02
CA ALA A 19 0.28 54.90 23.38
C ALA A 19 1.31 54.05 22.60
N LEU A 20 2.23 54.70 21.87
CA LEU A 20 3.34 54.01 21.18
C LEU A 20 4.38 53.46 22.16
N GLY A 21 4.65 54.17 23.26
CA GLY A 21 5.48 53.67 24.35
C GLY A 21 4.89 52.42 25.02
N THR A 22 3.58 52.35 25.24
CA THR A 22 2.92 51.16 25.82
C THR A 22 2.90 49.96 24.87
N VAL A 23 2.79 50.15 23.55
CA VAL A 23 2.84 49.03 22.59
C VAL A 23 4.26 48.51 22.44
N ALA A 24 5.27 49.40 22.42
CA ALA A 24 6.67 49.01 22.41
C ALA A 24 7.10 48.33 23.72
N VAL A 25 6.59 48.79 24.87
CA VAL A 25 6.83 48.16 26.18
C VAL A 25 6.05 46.85 26.34
N ALA A 26 4.83 46.71 25.81
CA ALA A 26 4.09 45.45 25.79
C ALA A 26 4.71 44.40 24.84
N LEU A 27 5.36 44.83 23.76
CA LEU A 27 6.15 43.97 22.87
C LEU A 27 7.56 43.68 23.43
N ALA A 28 8.18 44.63 24.13
CA ALA A 28 9.49 44.45 24.79
C ALA A 28 9.40 43.64 26.10
N LEU A 29 8.28 43.70 26.82
CA LEU A 29 7.99 42.88 28.01
C LEU A 29 7.57 41.45 27.67
N ARG A 30 7.49 41.10 26.38
CA ARG A 30 7.26 39.74 25.91
C ARG A 30 8.53 39.11 25.34
N GLN A 31 9.70 39.61 25.73
CA GLN A 31 10.90 38.79 25.61
C GLN A 31 10.68 37.54 26.47
N PRO A 32 10.73 36.34 25.88
CA PRO A 32 10.57 35.11 26.63
C PRO A 32 11.59 35.13 27.78
N SER A 33 11.13 34.77 28.98
CA SER A 33 12.05 34.65 30.10
C SER A 33 13.17 33.67 29.74
N ALA A 34 14.34 33.80 30.36
CA ALA A 34 15.44 32.85 30.14
C ALA A 34 15.01 31.38 30.38
N ALA A 35 13.97 31.14 31.19
CA ALA A 35 13.35 29.83 31.35
C ALA A 35 12.55 29.41 30.09
N GLN A 36 11.69 30.28 29.58
CA GLN A 36 10.91 30.05 28.36
C GLN A 36 11.79 29.84 27.11
N GLU A 37 12.90 30.57 26.99
CA GLU A 37 13.88 30.32 25.93
C GLU A 37 14.56 28.96 26.03
N ARG A 38 14.85 28.49 27.26
CA ARG A 38 15.41 27.15 27.48
C ARG A 38 14.40 26.06 27.11
N GLU A 39 13.12 26.27 27.40
CA GLU A 39 12.05 25.35 27.02
C GLU A 39 11.89 25.24 25.49
N VAL A 40 11.96 26.36 24.77
CA VAL A 40 11.94 26.37 23.29
C VAL A 40 13.19 25.69 22.73
N ARG A 41 14.38 25.99 23.26
CA ARG A 41 15.64 25.34 22.85
C ARG A 41 15.62 23.83 23.06
N ALA A 42 15.09 23.35 24.19
CA ALA A 42 14.94 21.92 24.46
C ALA A 42 14.01 21.24 23.42
N ALA A 43 12.91 21.90 23.04
CA ALA A 43 12.02 21.42 21.99
C ALA A 43 12.70 21.41 20.61
N ASP A 44 13.48 22.44 20.27
CA ASP A 44 14.25 22.50 19.02
C ASP A 44 15.32 21.39 18.94
N GLU A 45 16.06 21.15 20.02
CA GLU A 45 17.04 20.07 20.11
C GLU A 45 16.38 18.70 19.92
N ARG A 46 15.19 18.52 20.51
CA ARG A 46 14.40 17.29 20.34
C ARG A 46 13.96 17.10 18.89
N ALA A 47 13.49 18.16 18.24
CA ALA A 47 13.09 18.15 16.84
C ALA A 47 14.27 17.82 15.90
N ARG A 48 15.46 18.39 16.15
CA ARG A 48 16.68 18.08 15.36
C ARG A 48 17.18 16.65 15.58
N SER A 49 17.11 16.15 16.82
CA SER A 49 17.41 14.75 17.13
C SER A 49 16.41 13.80 16.45
N TYR A 50 15.14 14.18 16.43
CA TYR A 50 14.10 13.44 15.72
C TYR A 50 14.35 13.42 14.20
N ALA A 51 14.63 14.55 13.57
CA ALA A 51 14.89 14.63 12.14
C ALA A 51 16.03 13.68 11.71
N ARG A 52 17.16 13.69 12.44
CA ARG A 52 18.29 12.78 12.15
C ARG A 52 17.92 11.30 12.29
N ARG A 53 17.14 10.94 13.31
CA ARG A 53 16.68 9.55 13.52
C ARG A 53 15.68 9.13 12.46
N LEU A 54 14.78 10.04 12.06
CA LEU A 54 13.82 9.81 10.98
C LEU A 54 14.55 9.58 9.66
N ASP A 55 15.45 10.48 9.28
CA ASP A 55 16.19 10.39 8.01
C ASP A 55 17.00 9.07 7.95
N ALA A 56 17.69 8.69 9.04
CA ALA A 56 18.40 7.41 9.12
C ALA A 56 17.45 6.20 9.03
N ALA A 57 16.31 6.25 9.73
CA ALA A 57 15.32 5.17 9.68
C ALA A 57 14.71 5.01 8.28
N LEU A 58 14.48 6.10 7.54
CA LEU A 58 13.93 6.06 6.19
C LEU A 58 14.89 5.40 5.18
N VAL A 59 16.21 5.63 5.32
CA VAL A 59 17.21 4.95 4.48
C VAL A 59 17.19 3.44 4.73
N THR A 60 17.27 3.04 6.01
CA THR A 60 17.20 1.61 6.37
C THR A 60 15.87 0.98 5.93
N PHE A 61 14.76 1.70 6.08
CA PHE A 61 13.45 1.24 5.67
C PHE A 61 13.34 1.06 4.14
N ALA A 62 13.87 2.00 3.35
CA ALA A 62 13.93 1.86 1.89
C ALA A 62 14.69 0.60 1.47
N GLU A 63 15.86 0.36 2.05
CA GLU A 63 16.68 -0.84 1.77
C GLU A 63 15.97 -2.13 2.18
N GLN A 64 15.37 -2.16 3.37
CA GLN A 64 14.62 -3.32 3.86
C GLN A 64 13.39 -3.61 3.00
N SER A 65 12.62 -2.59 2.61
CA SER A 65 11.48 -2.75 1.71
C SER A 65 11.91 -3.33 0.36
N ARG A 66 13.04 -2.84 -0.18
CA ARG A 66 13.63 -3.37 -1.41
C ARG A 66 14.05 -4.82 -1.26
N HIS A 67 14.70 -5.16 -0.16
CA HIS A 67 15.09 -6.53 0.12
C HIS A 67 13.87 -7.45 0.21
N ASP A 68 12.87 -7.08 1.00
CA ASP A 68 11.70 -7.90 1.28
C ASP A 68 10.84 -8.14 0.03
N VAL A 69 10.61 -7.10 -0.79
CA VAL A 69 9.84 -7.26 -2.04
C VAL A 69 10.60 -8.09 -3.06
N ASN A 70 11.92 -7.93 -3.19
CA ASN A 70 12.73 -8.78 -4.07
C ASN A 70 12.75 -10.24 -3.61
N GLN A 71 12.97 -10.48 -2.30
CA GLN A 71 13.04 -11.82 -1.73
C GLN A 71 11.68 -12.54 -1.79
N HIS A 72 10.58 -11.80 -1.76
CA HIS A 72 9.22 -12.32 -1.76
C HIS A 72 8.42 -11.92 -3.01
N ALA A 73 9.08 -11.77 -4.16
CA ALA A 73 8.42 -11.46 -5.43
C ALA A 73 7.35 -12.50 -5.82
N GLU A 74 7.55 -13.77 -5.43
CA GLU A 74 6.58 -14.86 -5.66
C GLU A 74 5.43 -14.89 -4.63
N ASP A 75 5.57 -14.18 -3.51
CA ASP A 75 4.57 -14.10 -2.45
C ASP A 75 4.41 -12.65 -1.95
N LEU A 76 3.72 -11.84 -2.75
CA LEU A 76 3.57 -10.41 -2.49
C LEU A 76 2.76 -10.12 -1.22
N ALA A 77 1.97 -11.09 -0.72
CA ALA A 77 1.27 -10.96 0.55
C ALA A 77 2.25 -10.91 1.72
N LYS A 78 3.31 -11.72 1.66
CA LYS A 78 4.41 -11.69 2.63
C LYS A 78 5.22 -10.41 2.51
N ALA A 79 5.54 -9.98 1.29
CA ALA A 79 6.21 -8.70 1.05
C ALA A 79 5.41 -7.52 1.65
N LEU A 80 4.09 -7.46 1.38
CA LEU A 80 3.18 -6.45 1.92
C LEU A 80 3.17 -6.43 3.45
N ALA A 81 3.11 -7.62 4.09
CA ALA A 81 3.12 -7.71 5.55
C ALA A 81 4.41 -7.14 6.16
N LEU A 82 5.56 -7.41 5.54
CA LEU A 82 6.86 -6.89 5.96
C LEU A 82 6.94 -5.37 5.77
N VAL A 83 6.58 -4.86 4.59
CA VAL A 83 6.58 -3.42 4.31
C VAL A 83 5.65 -2.66 5.27
N ARG A 84 4.44 -3.17 5.54
CA ARG A 84 3.52 -2.56 6.52
C ARG A 84 4.12 -2.50 7.92
N ARG A 85 4.81 -3.56 8.35
CA ARG A 85 5.48 -3.59 9.65
C ARG A 85 6.52 -2.47 9.75
N HIS A 86 7.35 -2.29 8.74
CA HIS A 86 8.35 -1.23 8.72
C HIS A 86 7.74 0.18 8.76
N VAL A 87 6.61 0.43 8.06
CA VAL A 87 5.87 1.71 8.16
C VAL A 87 5.46 2.01 9.60
N THR A 88 5.05 1.00 10.36
CA THR A 88 4.64 1.16 11.77
C THR A 88 5.81 1.36 12.73
N GLU A 89 7.01 0.90 12.38
CA GLU A 89 8.22 1.01 13.20
C GLU A 89 8.94 2.37 13.05
N VAL A 90 8.52 3.21 12.09
CA VAL A 90 9.12 4.53 11.88
C VAL A 90 8.87 5.47 13.08
N PRO A 91 9.93 6.04 13.68
CA PRO A 91 9.85 6.78 14.92
C PRO A 91 8.96 8.02 14.84
N GLU A 92 8.38 8.38 15.99
CA GLU A 92 7.62 9.61 16.21
C GLU A 92 8.43 10.65 16.98
N VAL A 93 8.07 11.92 16.85
CA VAL A 93 8.66 12.98 17.67
C VAL A 93 8.17 12.80 19.11
N SER A 94 9.09 12.51 20.04
CA SER A 94 8.70 12.25 21.43
C SER A 94 8.47 13.57 22.18
N ALA A 95 7.46 13.55 23.06
CA ALA A 95 7.14 14.67 23.96
C ALA A 95 8.06 14.71 25.19
N ASP A 96 8.78 13.62 25.46
CA ASP A 96 9.63 13.49 26.65
C ASP A 96 10.76 14.52 26.63
N GLY A 97 10.99 15.15 27.79
CA GLY A 97 12.00 16.20 27.94
C GLY A 97 11.60 17.55 27.32
N THR A 98 10.35 17.71 26.87
CA THR A 98 9.82 18.98 26.38
C THR A 98 8.61 19.45 27.18
N THR A 99 8.43 20.75 27.33
CA THR A 99 7.25 21.34 27.98
C THR A 99 6.16 21.64 26.95
N SER A 100 4.92 21.84 27.39
CA SER A 100 3.84 22.31 26.49
C SER A 100 4.17 23.68 25.89
N TYR A 101 4.77 24.59 26.65
CA TYR A 101 5.19 25.91 26.16
C TYR A 101 6.28 25.80 25.09
N GLY A 102 7.33 25.01 25.35
CA GLY A 102 8.42 24.77 24.38
C GLY A 102 7.90 24.18 23.07
N ARG A 103 7.01 23.18 23.13
CA ARG A 103 6.39 22.58 21.93
C ARG A 103 5.52 23.57 21.14
N ALA A 104 4.73 24.39 21.83
CA ALA A 104 3.84 25.35 21.18
C ALA A 104 4.59 26.51 20.49
N HIS A 105 5.75 26.90 21.02
CA HIS A 105 6.52 28.07 20.55
C HIS A 105 7.75 27.68 19.71
N SER A 106 8.16 26.42 19.71
CA SER A 106 9.17 25.88 18.78
C SER A 106 8.58 25.70 17.39
N LEU A 107 9.18 26.34 16.39
CA LEU A 107 8.84 26.11 14.98
C LEU A 107 9.33 24.74 14.52
N GLU A 108 10.50 24.31 14.98
CA GLU A 108 11.11 23.03 14.62
C GLU A 108 10.28 21.85 15.13
N TYR A 109 9.78 21.92 16.38
CA TYR A 109 8.96 20.85 16.96
C TYR A 109 7.63 20.70 16.22
N ARG A 110 6.95 21.80 15.91
CA ARG A 110 5.70 21.76 15.12
C ARG A 110 5.93 21.26 13.69
N ALA A 111 7.05 21.63 13.07
CA ALA A 111 7.43 21.10 11.77
C ALA A 111 7.72 19.58 11.84
N ALA A 112 8.35 19.12 12.92
CA ALA A 112 8.64 17.70 13.16
C ALA A 112 7.38 16.84 13.31
N GLU A 113 6.31 17.34 13.95
CA GLU A 113 5.03 16.62 14.08
C GLU A 113 4.43 16.23 12.72
N GLY A 114 4.56 17.09 11.70
CA GLY A 114 4.08 16.81 10.34
C GLY A 114 5.08 16.05 9.45
N ARG A 115 6.37 16.05 9.81
CA ARG A 115 7.45 15.51 8.97
C ARG A 115 7.32 14.01 8.74
N ARG A 116 6.89 13.24 9.75
CA ARG A 116 6.67 11.79 9.64
C ARG A 116 5.69 11.45 8.51
N GLY A 117 4.52 12.09 8.53
CA GLY A 117 3.46 11.82 7.57
C GLY A 117 3.87 12.15 6.15
N LEU A 118 4.60 13.25 5.95
CA LEU A 118 5.13 13.63 4.64
C LEU A 118 6.20 12.64 4.14
N ALA A 119 7.14 12.26 5.01
CA ALA A 119 8.22 11.37 4.65
C ALA A 119 7.76 9.93 4.38
N LEU A 120 6.66 9.49 5.01
CA LEU A 120 6.06 8.17 4.79
C LEU A 120 5.15 8.10 3.56
N ARG A 121 4.82 9.21 2.89
CA ARG A 121 3.90 9.20 1.73
C ARG A 121 4.31 8.20 0.63
N PRO A 122 5.60 8.13 0.21
CA PRO A 122 6.01 7.17 -0.81
C PRO A 122 5.78 5.71 -0.37
N PHE A 123 6.04 5.41 0.90
CA PHE A 123 5.84 4.06 1.46
C PHE A 123 4.37 3.69 1.61
N VAL A 124 3.50 4.64 1.95
CA VAL A 124 2.04 4.42 1.94
C VAL A 124 1.56 4.13 0.53
N GLN A 125 2.13 4.79 -0.49
CA GLN A 125 1.82 4.48 -1.88
C GLN A 125 2.32 3.10 -2.29
N LEU A 126 3.54 2.71 -1.87
CA LEU A 126 4.06 1.36 -2.07
C LEU A 126 3.14 0.30 -1.44
N VAL A 127 2.66 0.51 -0.22
CA VAL A 127 1.71 -0.39 0.45
C VAL A 127 0.46 -0.59 -0.40
N ARG A 128 -0.10 0.48 -0.99
CA ARG A 128 -1.27 0.37 -1.87
C ARG A 128 -0.98 -0.42 -3.15
N VAL A 129 0.17 -0.18 -3.78
CA VAL A 129 0.59 -0.95 -4.97
C VAL A 129 0.71 -2.44 -4.63
N LEU A 130 1.29 -2.77 -3.48
CA LEU A 130 1.41 -4.14 -3.02
C LEU A 130 0.05 -4.77 -2.65
N GLU A 131 -0.88 -4.00 -2.07
CA GLU A 131 -2.27 -4.46 -1.84
C GLU A 131 -2.95 -4.84 -3.15
N GLU A 132 -2.93 -3.96 -4.15
CA GLU A 132 -3.49 -4.23 -5.48
C GLU A 132 -2.81 -5.45 -6.12
N ALA A 133 -1.48 -5.56 -6.01
CA ALA A 133 -0.73 -6.69 -6.54
C ALA A 133 -1.10 -8.03 -5.88
N VAL A 134 -1.39 -8.03 -4.57
CA VAL A 134 -1.86 -9.21 -3.83
C VAL A 134 -3.21 -9.68 -4.34
N ASP A 135 -4.14 -8.77 -4.61
CA ASP A 135 -5.45 -9.10 -5.17
C ASP A 135 -5.31 -9.72 -6.57
N VAL A 136 -4.42 -9.16 -7.41
CA VAL A 136 -4.13 -9.73 -8.74
C VAL A 136 -3.48 -11.11 -8.62
N GLN A 137 -2.57 -11.34 -7.66
CA GLN A 137 -2.01 -12.67 -7.40
C GLN A 137 -3.08 -13.69 -6.98
N ALA A 138 -4.11 -13.27 -6.24
CA ALA A 138 -5.22 -14.16 -5.89
C ALA A 138 -6.01 -14.61 -7.14
N PHE A 139 -6.27 -13.69 -8.07
CA PHE A 139 -6.85 -14.03 -9.38
C PHE A 139 -5.96 -14.98 -10.18
N ILE A 140 -4.65 -14.70 -10.26
CA ILE A 140 -3.68 -15.56 -10.97
C ILE A 140 -3.67 -16.96 -10.40
N ARG A 141 -3.55 -17.10 -9.06
CA ARG A 141 -3.57 -18.40 -8.37
C ARG A 141 -4.86 -19.17 -8.67
N ALA A 142 -6.02 -18.52 -8.58
CA ALA A 142 -7.29 -19.16 -8.92
C ALA A 142 -7.37 -19.61 -10.40
N GLY A 143 -6.80 -18.83 -11.32
CA GLY A 143 -6.69 -19.20 -12.74
C GLY A 143 -5.77 -20.40 -12.96
N THR A 144 -4.59 -20.40 -12.32
CA THR A 144 -3.64 -21.51 -12.38
C THR A 144 -4.23 -22.78 -11.79
N ASP A 145 -4.94 -22.70 -10.67
CA ASP A 145 -5.64 -23.83 -10.06
C ASP A 145 -6.66 -24.47 -11.02
N VAL A 146 -7.42 -23.65 -11.75
CA VAL A 146 -8.40 -24.13 -12.75
C VAL A 146 -7.70 -24.91 -13.87
N ILE A 147 -6.57 -24.40 -14.37
CA ILE A 147 -5.84 -25.03 -15.47
C ILE A 147 -5.09 -26.28 -14.98
N GLY A 148 -4.62 -26.26 -13.74
CA GLY A 148 -3.86 -27.35 -13.11
C GLY A 148 -4.69 -28.56 -12.69
N ILE A 149 -6.02 -28.52 -12.80
CA ILE A 149 -6.85 -29.71 -12.57
C ILE A 149 -6.51 -30.77 -13.61
N ASN A 150 -5.95 -31.88 -13.14
CA ASN A 150 -5.67 -33.07 -13.94
C ASN A 150 -6.72 -34.16 -13.65
N PRO A 151 -7.64 -34.45 -14.60
CA PRO A 151 -8.63 -35.52 -14.43
C PRO A 151 -8.01 -36.88 -14.12
N LEU A 152 -6.83 -37.20 -14.68
CA LEU A 152 -6.19 -38.51 -14.48
C LEU A 152 -5.70 -38.70 -13.04
N GLU A 153 -5.19 -37.64 -12.42
CA GLU A 153 -4.77 -37.67 -11.01
C GLU A 153 -5.98 -37.83 -10.08
N LEU A 154 -7.09 -37.15 -10.36
CA LEU A 154 -8.34 -37.27 -9.60
C LEU A 154 -8.97 -38.67 -9.68
N LEU A 155 -8.71 -39.39 -10.77
CA LEU A 155 -9.15 -40.76 -10.98
C LEU A 155 -8.17 -41.80 -10.40
N ALA A 156 -7.02 -41.37 -9.87
CA ALA A 156 -6.00 -42.20 -9.23
C ALA A 156 -5.55 -43.40 -10.08
N GLY A 157 -5.54 -43.26 -11.41
CA GLY A 157 -5.16 -44.34 -12.33
C GLY A 157 -6.15 -45.52 -12.39
N THR A 158 -7.35 -45.37 -11.83
CA THR A 158 -8.38 -46.42 -11.89
C THR A 158 -8.97 -46.51 -13.30
N PRO A 159 -9.12 -47.71 -13.89
CA PRO A 159 -9.84 -47.87 -15.15
C PRO A 159 -11.26 -47.31 -15.04
N VAL A 160 -11.60 -46.37 -15.91
CA VAL A 160 -12.92 -45.74 -15.94
C VAL A 160 -13.83 -46.60 -16.83
N VAL A 161 -14.58 -47.50 -16.21
CA VAL A 161 -15.49 -48.44 -16.89
C VAL A 161 -16.92 -47.89 -16.99
N THR A 162 -17.27 -46.95 -16.11
CA THR A 162 -18.53 -46.19 -16.10
C THR A 162 -18.20 -44.69 -16.06
N GLY A 163 -19.16 -43.84 -16.43
CA GLY A 163 -19.02 -42.38 -16.34
C GLY A 163 -19.10 -41.81 -14.92
N GLU A 164 -19.50 -42.63 -13.93
CA GLU A 164 -19.71 -42.22 -12.53
C GLU A 164 -18.46 -41.55 -11.90
N PRO A 165 -17.23 -42.08 -12.03
CA PRO A 165 -16.04 -41.42 -11.47
C PRO A 165 -15.78 -40.02 -12.03
N LEU A 166 -16.15 -39.76 -13.29
CA LEU A 166 -16.04 -38.43 -13.89
C LEU A 166 -17.05 -37.45 -13.27
N ARG A 167 -18.29 -37.91 -13.05
CA ARG A 167 -19.36 -37.10 -12.43
C ARG A 167 -19.12 -36.83 -10.95
N ASP A 168 -18.53 -37.78 -10.23
CA ASP A 168 -18.38 -37.69 -8.78
C ASP A 168 -17.09 -37.01 -8.32
N ARG A 169 -16.04 -37.04 -9.16
CA ARG A 169 -14.72 -36.53 -8.79
C ARG A 169 -14.27 -35.36 -9.66
N VAL A 170 -14.37 -35.50 -10.97
CA VAL A 170 -13.80 -34.53 -11.92
C VAL A 170 -14.72 -33.32 -12.08
N VAL A 171 -16.03 -33.53 -12.28
CA VAL A 171 -17.00 -32.42 -12.38
C VAL A 171 -16.98 -31.53 -11.11
N PRO A 172 -17.06 -32.08 -9.88
CA PRO A 172 -17.08 -31.24 -8.68
C PRO A 172 -15.77 -30.48 -8.47
N ALA A 173 -14.63 -31.04 -8.89
CA ALA A 173 -13.34 -30.35 -8.83
C ALA A 173 -13.35 -29.09 -9.72
N TYR A 174 -13.80 -29.20 -10.98
CA TYR A 174 -13.92 -28.04 -11.87
C TYR A 174 -15.01 -27.06 -11.41
N GLU A 175 -16.14 -27.53 -10.89
CA GLU A 175 -17.19 -26.65 -10.35
C GLU A 175 -16.68 -25.85 -9.14
N SER A 176 -15.93 -26.49 -8.25
CA SER A 176 -15.29 -25.85 -7.10
C SER A 176 -14.26 -24.80 -7.55
N ALA A 177 -13.42 -25.12 -8.53
CA ALA A 177 -12.44 -24.18 -9.07
C ALA A 177 -13.10 -23.01 -9.82
N ARG A 178 -14.16 -23.26 -10.59
CA ARG A 178 -14.99 -22.21 -11.22
C ARG A 178 -15.56 -21.25 -10.17
N LYS A 179 -16.07 -21.77 -9.04
CA LYS A 179 -16.60 -20.96 -7.94
C LYS A 179 -15.50 -20.12 -7.29
N ARG A 180 -14.30 -20.68 -7.08
CA ARG A 180 -13.14 -19.91 -6.56
C ARG A 180 -12.73 -18.80 -7.51
N LEU A 181 -12.61 -19.08 -8.80
CA LEU A 181 -12.27 -18.09 -9.83
C LEU A 181 -13.31 -16.96 -9.91
N LYS A 182 -14.62 -17.28 -9.83
CA LYS A 182 -15.70 -16.26 -9.85
C LYS A 182 -15.70 -15.32 -8.65
N ARG A 183 -15.05 -15.70 -7.54
CA ARG A 183 -14.93 -14.86 -6.35
C ARG A 183 -13.77 -13.87 -6.44
N GLN A 184 -12.87 -14.05 -7.40
CA GLN A 184 -11.76 -13.14 -7.61
C GLN A 184 -12.20 -12.05 -8.57
N ASP A 185 -11.87 -10.81 -8.24
CA ASP A 185 -12.06 -9.70 -9.17
C ASP A 185 -11.11 -9.86 -10.35
N VAL A 186 -11.60 -9.53 -11.54
CA VAL A 186 -10.78 -9.60 -12.74
C VAL A 186 -9.89 -8.36 -12.79
N PRO A 187 -8.55 -8.52 -12.85
CA PRO A 187 -7.63 -7.39 -12.88
C PRO A 187 -7.94 -6.44 -14.04
N PRO A 188 -7.76 -5.12 -13.87
CA PRO A 188 -7.88 -4.16 -14.97
C PRO A 188 -7.07 -4.59 -16.19
N GLY A 189 -7.63 -4.42 -17.39
CA GLY A 189 -7.01 -4.87 -18.64
C GLY A 189 -7.06 -6.38 -18.92
N SER A 190 -7.48 -7.21 -17.95
CA SER A 190 -7.50 -8.68 -18.07
C SER A 190 -8.89 -9.26 -18.33
N ALA A 191 -9.87 -8.44 -18.74
CA ALA A 191 -11.25 -8.88 -18.95
C ALA A 191 -11.39 -10.06 -19.92
N VAL A 192 -10.59 -10.08 -20.99
CA VAL A 192 -10.56 -11.18 -21.97
C VAL A 192 -9.99 -12.45 -21.33
N LEU A 193 -8.89 -12.35 -20.58
CA LEU A 193 -8.30 -13.49 -19.87
C LEU A 193 -9.27 -14.08 -18.84
N GLY A 194 -9.93 -13.24 -18.05
CA GLY A 194 -10.95 -13.68 -17.10
C GLY A 194 -12.11 -14.42 -17.77
N ARG A 195 -12.58 -13.93 -18.92
CA ARG A 195 -13.60 -14.63 -19.72
C ARG A 195 -13.09 -15.97 -20.23
N ASP A 196 -11.89 -16.02 -20.79
CA ASP A 196 -11.33 -17.24 -21.36
C ASP A 196 -11.13 -18.33 -20.30
N LEU A 197 -10.70 -17.96 -19.09
CA LEU A 197 -10.61 -18.90 -17.95
C LEU A 197 -11.98 -19.43 -17.52
N GLN A 198 -13.00 -18.58 -17.50
CA GLN A 198 -14.38 -18.98 -17.18
C GLN A 198 -14.98 -19.88 -18.27
N THR A 199 -14.69 -19.60 -19.54
CA THR A 199 -15.07 -20.46 -20.66
C THR A 199 -14.35 -21.79 -20.58
N TYR A 200 -13.03 -21.78 -20.39
CA TYR A 200 -12.23 -23.01 -20.25
C TYR A 200 -12.78 -23.95 -19.17
N VAL A 201 -13.06 -23.45 -17.97
CA VAL A 201 -13.60 -24.31 -16.90
C VAL A 201 -15.03 -24.79 -17.20
N SER A 202 -15.84 -23.99 -17.90
CA SER A 202 -17.20 -24.39 -18.29
C SER A 202 -17.18 -25.46 -19.40
N ASP A 203 -16.27 -25.33 -20.36
CA ASP A 203 -16.01 -26.31 -21.41
C ASP A 203 -15.48 -27.61 -20.81
N ALA A 204 -14.56 -27.54 -19.84
CA ALA A 204 -14.02 -28.72 -19.15
C ALA A 204 -15.12 -29.49 -18.39
N ILE A 205 -16.03 -28.79 -17.71
CA ILE A 205 -17.21 -29.41 -17.06
C ILE A 205 -18.10 -30.10 -18.09
N THR A 206 -18.40 -29.42 -19.20
CA THR A 206 -19.26 -29.96 -20.28
C THR A 206 -18.62 -31.19 -20.90
N MET A 207 -17.36 -31.09 -21.30
CA MET A 207 -16.58 -32.19 -21.87
C MET A 207 -16.49 -33.39 -20.91
N THR A 208 -16.37 -33.16 -19.61
CA THR A 208 -16.34 -34.23 -18.61
C THR A 208 -17.69 -34.93 -18.50
N LYS A 209 -18.81 -34.19 -18.57
CA LYS A 209 -20.16 -34.76 -18.57
C LYS A 209 -20.43 -35.56 -19.84
N ASP A 210 -20.11 -35.00 -21.00
CA ASP A 210 -20.25 -35.67 -22.29
C ASP A 210 -19.37 -36.93 -22.36
N GLY A 211 -18.17 -36.87 -21.78
CA GLY A 211 -17.28 -38.01 -21.64
C GLY A 211 -17.83 -39.11 -20.74
N ALA A 212 -18.46 -38.74 -19.63
CA ALA A 212 -19.15 -39.68 -18.76
C ALA A 212 -20.29 -40.39 -19.50
N ASP A 213 -21.12 -39.64 -20.24
CA ASP A 213 -22.21 -40.18 -21.03
C ASP A 213 -21.71 -41.07 -22.19
N ALA A 214 -20.57 -40.73 -22.79
CA ALA A 214 -19.92 -41.56 -23.81
C ALA A 214 -19.44 -42.91 -23.24
N ILE A 215 -18.79 -42.89 -22.08
CA ILE A 215 -18.31 -44.11 -21.41
C ILE A 215 -19.48 -45.01 -21.02
N ASP A 216 -20.55 -44.44 -20.46
CA ASP A 216 -21.76 -45.21 -20.12
C ASP A 216 -22.42 -45.86 -21.35
N ALA A 217 -22.29 -45.22 -22.51
CA ALA A 217 -22.75 -45.76 -23.79
C ALA A 217 -21.74 -46.71 -24.48
N GLY A 218 -20.65 -47.09 -23.81
CA GLY A 218 -19.60 -47.96 -24.34
C GLY A 218 -18.76 -47.32 -25.46
N ARG A 219 -18.79 -45.99 -25.59
CA ARG A 219 -18.00 -45.25 -26.58
C ARG A 219 -16.66 -44.79 -25.98
N PRO A 220 -15.57 -44.79 -26.75
CA PRO A 220 -14.30 -44.25 -26.28
C PRO A 220 -14.42 -42.74 -26.06
N PHE A 221 -13.76 -42.25 -25.01
CA PHE A 221 -13.65 -40.83 -24.69
C PHE A 221 -12.20 -40.47 -24.36
N ARG A 222 -11.79 -39.28 -24.77
CA ARG A 222 -10.49 -38.69 -24.47
C ARG A 222 -10.66 -37.19 -24.23
N PHE A 223 -10.01 -36.69 -23.20
CA PHE A 223 -9.85 -35.25 -22.99
C PHE A 223 -8.99 -34.65 -24.10
N ASP A 224 -9.53 -33.66 -24.80
CA ASP A 224 -8.79 -32.85 -25.77
C ASP A 224 -9.01 -31.37 -25.50
N PHE A 225 -8.01 -30.76 -24.86
CA PHE A 225 -8.00 -29.32 -24.57
C PHE A 225 -7.16 -28.53 -25.58
N GLY A 226 -6.58 -29.17 -26.60
CA GLY A 226 -5.67 -28.55 -27.55
C GLY A 226 -4.51 -27.80 -26.85
N THR A 227 -4.19 -26.60 -27.35
CA THR A 227 -3.17 -25.70 -26.78
C THR A 227 -3.69 -24.73 -25.72
N ARG A 228 -5.00 -24.77 -25.44
CA ARG A 228 -5.68 -23.76 -24.62
C ARG A 228 -5.12 -23.69 -23.18
N PRO A 229 -4.82 -24.82 -22.49
CA PRO A 229 -4.18 -24.77 -21.17
C PRO A 229 -2.84 -24.01 -21.18
N GLN A 230 -1.98 -24.29 -22.17
CA GLN A 230 -0.65 -23.67 -22.28
C GLN A 230 -0.76 -22.17 -22.60
N ASP A 231 -1.68 -21.80 -23.50
CA ASP A 231 -1.92 -20.39 -23.83
C ASP A 231 -2.46 -19.58 -22.64
N LEU A 232 -3.36 -20.16 -21.85
CA LEU A 232 -3.88 -19.52 -20.63
C LEU A 232 -2.80 -19.41 -19.55
N GLN A 233 -1.99 -20.46 -19.35
CA GLN A 233 -0.85 -20.42 -18.42
C GLN A 233 0.16 -19.35 -18.80
N ARG A 234 0.51 -19.23 -20.09
CA ARG A 234 1.42 -18.20 -20.58
C ARG A 234 0.89 -16.79 -20.28
N ARG A 235 -0.38 -16.52 -20.54
CA ARG A 235 -1.00 -15.21 -20.26
C ARG A 235 -1.08 -14.90 -18.77
N LEU A 236 -1.34 -15.91 -17.93
CA LEU A 236 -1.27 -15.77 -16.47
C LEU A 236 0.16 -15.47 -16.00
N ALA A 237 1.17 -16.11 -16.59
CA ALA A 237 2.58 -15.85 -16.29
C ALA A 237 3.02 -14.44 -16.73
N GLU A 238 2.60 -13.98 -17.92
CA GLU A 238 2.82 -12.61 -18.40
C GLU A 238 2.19 -11.58 -17.46
N LEU A 239 0.95 -11.81 -17.02
CA LEU A 239 0.29 -10.96 -16.03
C LEU A 239 1.05 -10.95 -14.70
N ASN A 240 1.47 -12.11 -14.19
CA ASN A 240 2.25 -12.19 -12.96
C ASN A 240 3.58 -11.43 -13.08
N ALA A 241 4.30 -11.59 -14.18
CA ALA A 241 5.54 -10.88 -14.43
C ALA A 241 5.35 -9.36 -14.46
N SER A 242 4.26 -8.88 -15.10
CA SER A 242 3.91 -7.46 -15.10
C SER A 242 3.64 -6.92 -13.69
N VAL A 243 2.90 -7.67 -12.87
CA VAL A 243 2.57 -7.28 -11.48
C VAL A 243 3.83 -7.21 -10.62
N VAL A 244 4.71 -8.21 -10.72
CA VAL A 244 5.98 -8.22 -10.00
C VAL A 244 6.87 -7.06 -10.45
N ALA A 245 6.96 -6.79 -11.75
CA ALA A 245 7.73 -5.67 -12.28
C ALA A 245 7.19 -4.33 -11.75
N SER A 246 5.88 -4.12 -11.73
CA SER A 246 5.27 -2.90 -11.16
C SER A 246 5.54 -2.75 -9.67
N ALA A 247 5.47 -3.84 -8.89
CA ALA A 247 5.81 -3.82 -7.47
C ALA A 247 7.28 -3.44 -7.25
N LEU A 248 8.20 -4.04 -8.00
CA LEU A 248 9.63 -3.71 -7.91
C LEU A 248 9.93 -2.27 -8.32
N GLN A 249 9.30 -1.78 -9.38
CA GLN A 249 9.42 -0.38 -9.80
C GLN A 249 8.93 0.57 -8.70
N ALA A 250 7.77 0.29 -8.09
CA ALA A 250 7.25 1.12 -7.00
C ALA A 250 8.20 1.17 -5.79
N VAL A 251 8.91 0.07 -5.52
CA VAL A 251 9.93 0.05 -4.47
C VAL A 251 11.16 0.88 -4.86
N ASP A 252 11.64 0.77 -6.10
CA ASP A 252 12.78 1.54 -6.58
C ASP A 252 12.46 3.05 -6.59
N GLU A 253 11.24 3.44 -6.97
CA GLU A 253 10.76 4.83 -6.87
C GLU A 253 10.72 5.30 -5.42
N THR A 254 10.28 4.45 -4.50
CA THR A 254 10.25 4.74 -3.06
C THR A 254 11.66 4.87 -2.48
N ALA A 255 12.60 4.02 -2.90
CA ALA A 255 13.98 4.02 -2.45
C ALA A 255 14.81 5.17 -3.04
N GLY A 256 14.47 5.63 -4.24
CA GLY A 256 15.09 6.81 -4.88
C GLY A 256 14.86 8.13 -4.14
N PHE A 257 13.90 8.19 -3.20
CA PHE A 257 13.75 9.33 -2.29
C PHE A 257 14.76 9.32 -1.12
N GLY A 258 15.57 8.26 -0.98
CA GLY A 258 16.61 8.12 0.05
C GLY A 258 18.03 8.46 -0.39
N THR A 259 18.26 8.74 -1.68
CA THR A 259 19.57 9.17 -2.19
C THR A 259 19.69 10.70 -2.11
N PRO A 260 20.71 11.24 -1.41
CA PRO A 260 20.97 12.68 -1.34
C PRO A 260 21.37 13.27 -2.71
#